data_AF-A0A3C1MTW6-F1
#
_entry.id   AF-A0A3C1MTW6-F1
#
_cell.length_a   1.000
_cell.length_b   1.000
_cell.length_c   1.000
_cell.angle_alpha   90.00
_cell.angle_beta   90.00
_cell.angle_gamma   90.00
#
_symmetry.space_group_name_H-M   'P 1'
#
loop_
_entity.id
_entity.type
_entity.pdbx_description
1 polymer ?
#
loop_
_entity_poly.entity_id
_entity_poly.type
_entity_poly.pdbx_seq_one_letter_code
_entity_poly.pdbx_strand_id
1 'polypeptide(L)'
;IMNATNAFLGFDSGAGAASYGGITRPAGDVIQVFAAFGGGVNLTGNLDPSNTNAQVGPGNPYGFKQGDVLTVTNCINADIFKVSNVPGSSGTVTLTYGSGSNSSNRVSGTYGPDAFVMKTDQYTYFIGTNPSGGRSLYRSTLNDGTVELADNVWDMQVVYGYDSNGSTIDTADIYYSAGNVPDWTRVVSARISLLMVSAENVLSGPQTYQYFGNTATSLSAITPAAAAVDRLRLHQVFTTTVGLRNRLP
;
A
#
# COMPACT_ATOMS: atom_id res chain seq x y z
N ILE A 1 2.67 8.29 -13.07
CA ILE A 1 4.10 8.06 -12.74
C ILE A 1 4.24 8.27 -11.24
N MET A 2 4.94 7.37 -10.54
CA MET A 2 5.19 7.50 -9.10
C MET A 2 6.00 8.78 -8.83
N ASN A 3 5.63 9.53 -7.80
CA ASN A 3 6.36 10.70 -7.34
C ASN A 3 6.18 10.86 -5.81
N ALA A 4 6.87 11.82 -5.22
CA ALA A 4 6.80 12.04 -3.77
C ALA A 4 5.39 12.36 -3.26
N THR A 5 4.51 12.93 -4.11
CA THR A 5 3.15 13.32 -3.75
C THR A 5 2.15 12.16 -3.79
N ASN A 6 2.48 11.03 -4.44
CA ASN A 6 1.60 9.85 -4.54
C ASN A 6 2.21 8.55 -4.00
N ALA A 7 3.43 8.60 -3.45
CA ALA A 7 4.09 7.45 -2.84
C ALA A 7 3.34 6.92 -1.58
N PHE A 8 2.60 7.79 -0.91
CA PHE A 8 1.83 7.45 0.28
C PHE A 8 0.56 8.29 0.32
N LEU A 9 -0.61 7.63 0.34
CA LEU A 9 -1.91 8.27 0.29
C LEU A 9 -2.93 7.57 1.18
N GLY A 10 -3.95 8.33 1.56
CA GLY A 10 -5.10 7.87 2.33
C GLY A 10 -6.40 8.25 1.65
N PHE A 11 -7.47 7.54 2.00
CA PHE A 11 -8.82 7.88 1.60
C PHE A 11 -9.76 7.64 2.78
N ASP A 12 -10.50 8.67 3.17
CA ASP A 12 -11.52 8.56 4.20
C ASP A 12 -12.70 7.70 3.70
N SER A 13 -13.53 7.21 4.62
CA SER A 13 -14.75 6.45 4.32
C SER A 13 -15.58 7.08 3.18
N GLY A 14 -15.94 6.26 2.18
CA GLY A 14 -16.68 6.69 0.99
C GLY A 14 -15.84 7.35 -0.11
N ALA A 15 -14.58 7.71 0.16
CA ALA A 15 -13.61 8.11 -0.86
C ALA A 15 -12.81 6.88 -1.38
N GLY A 16 -12.10 7.08 -2.50
CA GLY A 16 -11.32 6.03 -3.16
C GLY A 16 -12.19 5.04 -3.96
N ALA A 17 -11.60 3.93 -4.41
CA ALA A 17 -12.31 2.93 -5.20
C ALA A 17 -13.31 2.13 -4.33
N ALA A 18 -14.48 1.78 -4.87
CA ALA A 18 -15.49 0.98 -4.17
C ALA A 18 -15.11 -0.50 -4.01
N SER A 19 -14.12 -0.98 -4.76
CA SER A 19 -13.59 -2.34 -4.67
C SER A 19 -12.13 -2.40 -5.12
N TYR A 20 -11.42 -3.42 -4.67
CA TYR A 20 -10.06 -3.74 -5.13
C TYR A 20 -9.95 -5.25 -5.40
N GLY A 21 -9.50 -5.62 -6.60
CA GLY A 21 -9.41 -7.03 -7.01
C GLY A 21 -10.72 -7.80 -6.88
N GLY A 22 -11.86 -7.15 -7.13
CA GLY A 22 -13.20 -7.74 -7.02
C GLY A 22 -13.78 -7.79 -5.60
N ILE A 23 -13.03 -7.37 -4.57
CA ILE A 23 -13.52 -7.34 -3.19
C ILE A 23 -14.20 -6.00 -2.91
N THR A 24 -15.50 -6.04 -2.61
CA THR A 24 -16.31 -4.86 -2.27
C THR A 24 -15.93 -4.30 -0.90
N ARG A 25 -15.80 -2.98 -0.82
CA ARG A 25 -15.57 -2.24 0.44
C ARG A 25 -16.89 -1.88 1.13
N PRO A 26 -17.18 -2.41 2.32
CA PRO A 26 -18.41 -2.09 3.04
C PRO A 26 -18.26 -0.87 3.97
N ALA A 27 -17.03 -0.51 4.38
CA ALA A 27 -16.74 0.57 5.31
C ALA A 27 -15.24 0.92 5.32
N GLY A 28 -14.93 1.98 6.06
CA GLY A 28 -13.57 2.29 6.51
C GLY A 28 -12.69 2.99 5.50
N ASP A 29 -11.59 3.48 6.02
CA ASP A 29 -10.57 4.19 5.28
C ASP A 29 -9.73 3.22 4.44
N VAL A 30 -8.94 3.79 3.53
CA VAL A 30 -7.96 3.07 2.72
C VAL A 30 -6.61 3.73 2.90
N ILE A 31 -5.57 2.93 3.02
CA ILE A 31 -4.18 3.39 2.99
C ILE A 31 -3.47 2.76 1.80
N GLN A 32 -2.78 3.60 1.02
CA GLN A 32 -2.01 3.20 -0.14
C GLN A 32 -0.54 3.57 0.06
N VAL A 33 0.32 2.58 -0.14
CA VAL A 33 1.77 2.74 -0.04
C VAL A 33 2.39 2.24 -1.34
N PHE A 34 2.95 3.15 -2.10
CA PHE A 34 3.67 2.87 -3.34
C PHE A 34 5.17 3.00 -3.08
N ALA A 35 5.92 1.92 -3.27
CA ALA A 35 7.37 1.92 -3.11
C ALA A 35 8.03 0.82 -3.95
N ALA A 36 9.35 0.94 -4.09
CA ALA A 36 10.18 -0.22 -4.42
C ALA A 36 10.44 -0.99 -3.13
N PHE A 37 9.98 -2.24 -3.06
CA PHE A 37 10.06 -3.09 -1.89
C PHE A 37 11.14 -4.16 -2.05
N GLY A 38 11.72 -4.58 -0.93
CA GLY A 38 12.76 -5.60 -0.90
C GLY A 38 14.14 -5.03 -1.25
N GLY A 39 15.04 -5.90 -1.70
CA GLY A 39 16.36 -5.50 -2.18
C GLY A 39 16.40 -5.38 -3.70
N GLY A 40 17.54 -4.89 -4.20
CA GLY A 40 17.83 -4.83 -5.62
C GLY A 40 18.73 -5.98 -6.07
N VAL A 41 18.62 -6.36 -7.35
CA VAL A 41 19.63 -7.18 -8.04
C VAL A 41 20.33 -6.30 -9.07
N ASN A 42 21.66 -6.36 -9.09
CA ASN A 42 22.46 -5.53 -9.98
C ASN A 42 22.24 -5.92 -11.43
N LEU A 43 22.34 -4.91 -12.29
CA LEU A 43 22.45 -5.16 -13.71
C LEU A 43 23.80 -5.83 -14.02
N THR A 44 23.77 -6.80 -14.93
CA THR A 44 24.96 -7.53 -15.42
C THR A 44 25.23 -7.27 -16.89
N GLY A 45 24.28 -6.66 -17.61
CA GLY A 45 24.40 -6.39 -19.02
C GLY A 45 23.17 -5.68 -19.58
N ASN A 46 23.26 -5.34 -20.86
CA ASN A 46 22.25 -4.62 -21.62
C ASN A 46 21.80 -3.32 -20.93
N LEU A 47 22.76 -2.40 -20.84
CA LEU A 47 22.76 -1.18 -20.04
C LEU A 47 22.48 0.09 -20.86
N ASP A 48 22.34 -0.07 -22.18
CA ASP A 48 22.19 1.02 -23.15
C ASP A 48 20.71 1.41 -23.34
N PRO A 49 20.37 2.70 -23.37
CA PRO A 49 18.99 3.18 -23.58
C PRO A 49 18.32 2.75 -24.89
N SER A 50 19.05 2.19 -25.86
CA SER A 50 18.49 1.65 -27.12
C SER A 50 18.20 0.14 -27.09
N ASN A 51 17.77 -0.41 -25.94
CA ASN A 51 17.39 -1.82 -25.83
C ASN A 51 15.95 -2.02 -25.33
N THR A 52 15.47 -3.26 -25.45
CA THR A 52 14.12 -3.68 -25.03
C THR A 52 14.13 -4.60 -23.81
N ASN A 53 15.30 -4.76 -23.18
CA ASN A 53 15.47 -5.64 -22.03
C ASN A 53 16.67 -5.22 -21.18
N ALA A 54 16.60 -5.53 -19.88
CA ALA A 54 17.71 -5.43 -18.96
C ALA A 54 18.18 -6.83 -18.56
N GLN A 55 19.47 -6.99 -18.25
CA GLN A 55 19.99 -8.24 -17.72
C GLN A 55 20.43 -8.07 -16.27
N VAL A 56 19.94 -8.93 -15.39
CA VAL A 56 20.27 -8.94 -13.96
C VAL A 56 20.99 -10.23 -13.57
N GLY A 57 21.70 -10.22 -12.46
CA GLY A 57 22.29 -11.44 -11.91
C GLY A 57 23.20 -11.23 -10.70
N PRO A 58 23.69 -12.32 -10.10
CA PRO A 58 23.42 -13.71 -10.49
C PRO A 58 22.02 -14.20 -10.07
N GLY A 59 21.32 -14.84 -11.01
CA GLY A 59 20.00 -15.43 -10.82
C GLY A 59 18.87 -14.42 -10.69
N ASN A 60 17.75 -14.89 -10.14
CA ASN A 60 16.55 -14.09 -9.87
C ASN A 60 16.20 -14.16 -8.37
N PRO A 61 17.01 -13.54 -7.49
CA PRO A 61 16.88 -13.70 -6.04
C PRO A 61 15.57 -13.14 -5.48
N TYR A 62 14.90 -12.25 -6.22
CA TYR A 62 13.64 -11.61 -5.83
C TYR A 62 12.41 -12.17 -6.55
N GLY A 63 12.57 -13.28 -7.30
CA GLY A 63 11.45 -13.99 -7.91
C GLY A 63 10.65 -13.16 -8.92
N PHE A 64 11.30 -12.29 -9.68
CA PHE A 64 10.66 -11.51 -10.73
C PHE A 64 9.94 -12.43 -11.72
N LYS A 65 8.67 -12.13 -11.98
CA LYS A 65 7.80 -12.91 -12.87
C LYS A 65 7.24 -12.03 -13.99
N GLN A 66 6.70 -12.69 -15.02
CA GLN A 66 5.95 -12.01 -16.05
C GLN A 66 4.80 -11.20 -15.41
N GLY A 67 4.64 -9.96 -15.84
CA GLY A 67 3.60 -9.06 -15.35
C GLY A 67 4.00 -8.21 -14.14
N ASP A 68 5.14 -8.51 -13.49
CA ASP A 68 5.65 -7.65 -12.41
C ASP A 68 6.01 -6.26 -12.93
N VAL A 69 5.72 -5.26 -12.11
CA VAL A 69 6.18 -3.88 -12.25
C VAL A 69 7.48 -3.74 -11.47
N LEU A 70 8.56 -3.37 -12.15
CA LEU A 70 9.90 -3.21 -11.59
C LEU A 70 10.38 -1.79 -11.80
N THR A 71 11.28 -1.35 -10.93
CA THR A 71 12.06 -0.12 -11.11
C THR A 71 13.51 -0.47 -11.36
N VAL A 72 14.09 0.07 -12.42
CA VAL A 72 15.55 0.16 -12.59
C VAL A 72 16.01 1.53 -12.13
N THR A 73 17.07 1.59 -11.34
CA THR A 73 17.58 2.85 -10.79
C THR A 73 19.09 2.85 -10.64
N ASN A 74 19.68 4.03 -10.72
CA ASN A 74 21.05 4.32 -10.25
C ASN A 74 21.02 5.61 -9.40
N CYS A 75 22.17 6.27 -9.22
CA CYS A 75 22.27 7.50 -8.44
C CYS A 75 21.51 8.70 -9.01
N ILE A 76 21.09 8.68 -10.28
CA ILE A 76 20.57 9.87 -10.98
C ILE A 76 19.23 9.59 -11.69
N ASN A 77 19.02 8.36 -12.17
CA ASN A 77 17.87 7.96 -12.97
C ASN A 77 17.06 6.88 -12.26
N ALA A 78 15.75 6.90 -12.47
CA ALA A 78 14.85 5.82 -12.10
C ALA A 78 13.74 5.67 -13.17
N ASP A 79 13.55 4.46 -13.69
CA ASP A 79 12.50 4.13 -14.64
C ASP A 79 11.69 2.94 -14.15
N ILE A 80 10.38 2.98 -14.42
CA ILE A 80 9.45 1.89 -14.11
C ILE A 80 9.10 1.16 -15.40
N PHE A 81 9.11 -0.18 -15.35
CA PHE A 81 8.69 -1.01 -16.47
C PHE A 81 7.95 -2.26 -15.97
N LYS A 82 7.11 -2.83 -16.84
CA LYS A 82 6.42 -4.09 -16.63
C LYS A 82 7.14 -5.20 -17.39
N VAL A 83 7.46 -6.30 -16.70
CA VAL A 83 8.10 -7.48 -17.27
C VAL A 83 7.12 -8.18 -18.21
N SER A 84 7.56 -8.41 -19.45
CA SER A 84 6.75 -8.99 -20.52
C SER A 84 7.10 -10.44 -20.85
N ASN A 85 8.27 -10.93 -20.44
CA ASN A 85 8.68 -12.33 -20.58
C ASN A 85 8.54 -13.10 -19.25
N VAL A 86 8.73 -14.42 -19.28
CA VAL A 86 8.97 -15.24 -18.08
C VAL A 86 10.48 -15.25 -17.82
N PRO A 87 10.98 -14.60 -16.76
CA PRO A 87 12.42 -14.56 -16.49
C PRO A 87 12.97 -15.92 -16.07
N GLY A 88 14.24 -16.19 -16.40
CA GLY A 88 14.96 -17.34 -15.87
C GLY A 88 15.25 -17.23 -14.37
N SER A 89 15.73 -18.31 -13.75
CA SER A 89 16.02 -18.38 -12.31
C SER A 89 17.51 -18.36 -11.95
N SER A 90 18.40 -18.69 -12.90
CA SER A 90 19.84 -18.87 -12.67
C SER A 90 20.69 -18.08 -13.67
N GLY A 91 21.94 -17.77 -13.30
CA GLY A 91 22.89 -17.10 -14.20
C GLY A 91 22.47 -15.68 -14.54
N THR A 92 22.71 -15.23 -15.77
CA THR A 92 22.19 -13.95 -16.25
C THR A 92 20.72 -14.08 -16.60
N VAL A 93 19.87 -13.29 -15.95
CA VAL A 93 18.42 -13.28 -16.13
C VAL A 93 18.02 -12.08 -16.97
N THR A 94 17.29 -12.33 -18.06
CA THR A 94 16.81 -11.28 -18.96
C THR A 94 15.40 -10.85 -18.59
N LEU A 95 15.19 -9.54 -18.42
CA LEU A 95 13.92 -8.88 -18.12
C LEU A 95 13.50 -8.03 -19.33
N THR A 96 12.51 -8.48 -20.08
CA THR A 96 12.03 -7.81 -21.29
C THR A 96 10.89 -6.85 -20.98
N TYR A 97 10.89 -5.67 -21.60
CA TYR A 97 9.86 -4.63 -21.40
C TYR A 97 9.43 -3.95 -22.71
N GLY A 98 9.17 -4.75 -23.76
CA GLY A 98 8.65 -4.24 -25.03
C GLY A 98 7.29 -3.55 -24.91
N SER A 99 6.89 -2.83 -25.98
CA SER A 99 5.74 -1.92 -26.01
C SER A 99 4.35 -2.57 -25.85
N GLY A 100 4.24 -3.90 -25.89
CA GLY A 100 2.95 -4.59 -25.73
C GLY A 100 2.35 -4.50 -24.31
N SER A 101 3.16 -4.15 -23.30
CA SER A 101 2.71 -4.02 -21.90
C SER A 101 3.27 -2.76 -21.21
N ASN A 102 3.97 -1.93 -21.97
CA ASN A 102 4.67 -0.73 -21.51
C ASN A 102 4.33 0.43 -22.45
N SER A 103 4.32 1.65 -21.92
CA SER A 103 4.11 2.87 -22.72
C SER A 103 5.26 3.16 -23.69
N SER A 104 6.40 2.50 -23.49
CA SER A 104 7.61 2.64 -24.29
C SER A 104 8.27 1.26 -24.43
N ASN A 105 9.02 1.06 -25.50
CA ASN A 105 9.87 -0.13 -25.68
C ASN A 105 11.23 -0.01 -24.97
N ARG A 106 11.46 1.08 -24.25
CA ARG A 106 12.73 1.42 -23.58
C ARG A 106 12.50 2.15 -22.26
N VAL A 107 13.47 2.01 -21.38
CA VAL A 107 13.66 2.90 -20.21
C VAL A 107 14.31 4.21 -20.68
N SER A 108 14.03 5.33 -20.00
CA SER A 108 14.45 6.65 -20.46
C SER A 108 15.87 7.02 -20.03
N GLY A 109 16.32 6.45 -18.91
CA GLY A 109 17.64 6.65 -18.34
C GLY A 109 18.70 5.72 -18.91
N THR A 110 19.96 6.16 -18.77
CA THR A 110 21.14 5.32 -18.98
C THR A 110 21.54 4.71 -17.65
N TYR A 111 21.75 3.39 -17.63
CA TYR A 111 22.03 2.64 -16.41
C TYR A 111 23.39 1.98 -16.51
N GLY A 112 24.29 2.25 -15.56
CA GLY A 112 25.61 1.63 -15.52
C GLY A 112 25.61 0.28 -14.78
N PRO A 113 26.79 -0.35 -14.63
CA PRO A 113 26.95 -1.56 -13.82
C PRO A 113 26.61 -1.39 -12.33
N ASP A 114 26.53 -0.14 -11.86
CA ASP A 114 26.11 0.25 -10.51
C ASP A 114 24.57 0.30 -10.35
N ALA A 115 23.83 0.22 -11.46
CA ALA A 115 22.39 0.21 -11.43
C ALA A 115 21.84 -1.14 -10.98
N PHE A 116 20.66 -1.10 -10.38
CA PHE A 116 19.98 -2.28 -9.87
C PHE A 116 18.49 -2.21 -10.17
N VAL A 117 17.87 -3.39 -10.16
CA VAL A 117 16.43 -3.57 -10.40
C VAL A 117 15.77 -4.01 -9.10
N MET A 118 14.66 -3.38 -8.76
CA MET A 118 13.83 -3.69 -7.59
C MET A 118 12.39 -3.99 -8.01
N LYS A 119 11.68 -4.75 -7.17
CA LYS A 119 10.24 -4.95 -7.33
C LYS A 119 9.49 -3.71 -6.84
N THR A 120 8.66 -3.15 -7.70
CA THR A 120 7.88 -1.96 -7.42
C THR A 120 6.44 -2.35 -7.22
N ASP A 121 5.87 -1.97 -6.08
CA ASP A 121 4.51 -2.36 -5.71
C ASP A 121 3.73 -1.19 -5.12
N GLN A 122 2.42 -1.35 -5.11
CA GLN A 122 1.49 -0.50 -4.39
C GLN A 122 0.65 -1.38 -3.47
N TYR A 123 0.89 -1.28 -2.17
CA TYR A 123 0.07 -1.94 -1.18
C TYR A 123 -1.11 -1.05 -0.81
N THR A 124 -2.30 -1.54 -1.11
CA THR A 124 -3.58 -0.93 -0.73
C THR A 124 -4.22 -1.78 0.35
N TYR A 125 -4.31 -1.25 1.57
CA TYR A 125 -5.00 -1.92 2.67
C TYR A 125 -6.40 -1.32 2.83
N PHE A 126 -7.39 -2.18 3.03
CA PHE A 126 -8.80 -1.78 3.12
C PHE A 126 -9.63 -2.87 3.83
N ILE A 127 -10.79 -2.50 4.36
CA ILE A 127 -11.78 -3.46 4.84
C ILE A 127 -12.65 -3.91 3.66
N GLY A 128 -12.78 -5.23 3.50
CA GLY A 128 -13.53 -5.86 2.42
C GLY A 128 -14.55 -6.86 2.95
N THR A 129 -15.60 -7.12 2.16
CA THR A 129 -16.55 -8.20 2.44
C THR A 129 -15.91 -9.53 2.06
N ASN A 130 -15.82 -10.46 3.02
CA ASN A 130 -15.22 -11.76 2.79
C ASN A 130 -16.21 -12.78 2.22
N PRO A 131 -15.75 -13.92 1.66
CA PRO A 131 -16.63 -14.93 1.07
C PRO A 131 -17.66 -15.55 2.05
N SER A 132 -17.40 -15.47 3.36
CA SER A 132 -18.30 -15.93 4.42
C SER A 132 -19.38 -14.90 4.77
N GLY A 133 -19.41 -13.75 4.08
CA GLY A 133 -20.35 -12.64 4.34
C GLY A 133 -19.94 -11.73 5.51
N GLY A 134 -18.77 -11.97 6.12
CA GLY A 134 -18.17 -11.13 7.14
C GLY A 134 -17.31 -10.01 6.56
N ARG A 135 -16.53 -9.36 7.42
CA ARG A 135 -15.58 -8.32 7.03
C ARG A 135 -14.17 -8.69 7.46
N SER A 136 -13.21 -8.41 6.59
CA SER A 136 -11.81 -8.72 6.80
C SER A 136 -10.92 -7.57 6.35
N LEU A 137 -9.72 -7.49 6.92
CA LEU A 137 -8.66 -6.65 6.40
C LEU A 137 -8.05 -7.34 5.18
N TYR A 138 -8.06 -6.64 4.05
CA TYR A 138 -7.45 -7.07 2.81
C TYR A 138 -6.24 -6.22 2.46
N ARG A 139 -5.33 -6.80 1.66
CA ARG A 139 -4.28 -6.07 0.95
C ARG A 139 -4.34 -6.39 -0.53
N SER A 140 -4.54 -5.36 -1.35
CA SER A 140 -4.35 -5.43 -2.80
C SER A 140 -2.96 -4.93 -3.17
N THR A 141 -2.35 -5.55 -4.17
CA THR A 141 -1.01 -5.24 -4.69
C THR A 141 -1.07 -5.02 -6.21
N LEU A 142 -0.06 -4.38 -6.79
CA LEU A 142 0.08 -4.27 -8.24
C LEU A 142 0.45 -5.61 -8.89
N ASN A 143 1.25 -6.42 -8.20
CA ASN A 143 1.94 -7.57 -8.79
C ASN A 143 1.32 -8.93 -8.42
N ASP A 144 0.69 -9.02 -7.25
CA ASP A 144 0.30 -10.29 -6.62
C ASP A 144 -1.21 -10.37 -6.32
N GLY A 145 -1.99 -9.39 -6.77
CA GLY A 145 -3.45 -9.34 -6.59
C GLY A 145 -3.88 -8.97 -5.17
N THR A 146 -5.09 -9.39 -4.81
CA THR A 146 -5.73 -9.11 -3.52
C THR A 146 -5.72 -10.34 -2.63
N VAL A 147 -5.27 -10.18 -1.38
CA VAL A 147 -5.24 -11.24 -0.36
C VAL A 147 -5.92 -10.77 0.93
N GLU A 148 -6.58 -11.71 1.60
CA GLU A 148 -7.09 -11.51 2.95
C GLU A 148 -5.96 -11.63 3.96
N LEU A 149 -5.88 -10.72 4.92
CA LEU A 149 -4.84 -10.71 5.96
C LEU A 149 -5.36 -11.14 7.32
N ALA A 150 -6.56 -10.69 7.68
CA ALA A 150 -7.18 -10.99 8.96
C ALA A 150 -8.70 -10.93 8.84
N ASP A 151 -9.38 -11.96 9.35
CA ASP A 151 -10.84 -12.01 9.45
C ASP A 151 -11.35 -11.22 10.67
N ASN A 152 -12.65 -10.92 10.67
CA ASN A 152 -13.38 -10.22 11.71
C ASN A 152 -12.84 -8.82 12.04
N VAL A 153 -12.37 -8.12 11.00
CA VAL A 153 -11.98 -6.71 11.04
C VAL A 153 -13.15 -5.89 10.51
N TRP A 154 -13.88 -5.24 11.40
CA TRP A 154 -15.15 -4.58 11.10
C TRP A 154 -14.98 -3.22 10.42
N ASP A 155 -13.99 -2.46 10.87
CA ASP A 155 -13.69 -1.12 10.37
C ASP A 155 -12.20 -0.78 10.54
N MET A 156 -11.71 0.13 9.69
CA MET A 156 -10.37 0.70 9.76
C MET A 156 -10.48 2.21 9.64
N GLN A 157 -9.83 2.92 10.56
CA GLN A 157 -9.72 4.37 10.58
C GLN A 157 -8.25 4.78 10.62
N VAL A 158 -7.85 5.74 9.80
CA VAL A 158 -6.46 6.19 9.68
C VAL A 158 -6.37 7.70 9.79
N VAL A 159 -5.49 8.17 10.66
CA VAL A 159 -5.06 9.57 10.68
C VAL A 159 -3.59 9.72 10.42
N TYR A 160 -3.22 10.83 9.80
CA TYR A 160 -1.92 11.08 9.22
C TYR A 160 -1.20 12.16 10.00
N GLY A 161 -0.06 11.79 10.58
CA GLY A 161 0.82 12.70 11.28
C GLY A 161 1.49 13.62 10.28
N TYR A 162 1.09 14.88 10.29
CA TYR A 162 1.56 15.93 9.42
C TYR A 162 2.57 16.79 10.18
N ASP A 163 3.75 16.94 9.59
CA ASP A 163 4.73 17.91 10.03
C ASP A 163 4.32 19.28 9.46
N SER A 164 3.92 20.19 10.34
CA SER A 164 3.44 21.53 9.99
C SER A 164 4.52 22.60 10.06
N ASN A 165 5.72 22.27 10.55
CA ASN A 165 6.74 23.23 10.95
C ASN A 165 8.04 23.10 10.13
N GLY A 166 8.77 24.21 10.01
CA GLY A 166 10.15 24.20 9.51
C GLY A 166 10.37 23.91 8.02
N SER A 167 11.63 24.09 7.60
CA SER A 167 12.13 23.83 6.25
C SER A 167 12.56 22.37 6.03
N THR A 168 12.60 21.56 7.09
CA THR A 168 13.01 20.15 7.07
C THR A 168 11.92 19.29 7.68
N ILE A 169 11.74 18.08 7.15
CA ILE A 169 10.77 17.10 7.66
C ILE A 169 11.35 16.42 8.91
N ASP A 170 10.59 16.39 10.00
CA ASP A 170 10.98 15.75 11.26
C ASP A 170 9.81 14.96 11.88
N THR A 171 9.14 15.50 12.90
CA THR A 171 8.10 14.79 13.67
C THR A 171 6.71 15.34 13.38
N ALA A 172 5.69 14.51 13.64
CA ALA A 172 4.30 14.94 13.43
C ALA A 172 3.88 15.94 14.51
N ASP A 173 3.42 17.12 14.10
CA ASP A 173 2.84 18.12 15.01
C ASP A 173 1.34 17.91 15.21
N ILE A 174 0.65 17.54 14.14
CA ILE A 174 -0.82 17.44 14.07
C ILE A 174 -1.24 16.21 13.26
N TYR A 175 -2.42 15.68 13.56
CA TYR A 175 -3.00 14.57 12.82
C TYR A 175 -4.24 15.00 12.05
N TYR A 176 -4.29 14.65 10.76
CA TYR A 176 -5.44 14.89 9.88
C TYR A 176 -6.10 13.58 9.44
N SER A 177 -7.41 13.63 9.17
CA SER A 177 -8.04 12.61 8.30
C SER A 177 -7.53 12.79 6.86
N ALA A 178 -7.63 11.77 6.02
CA ALA A 178 -7.05 11.79 4.68
C ALA A 178 -7.55 12.98 3.84
N GLY A 179 -8.85 13.28 3.89
CA GLY A 179 -9.46 14.36 3.12
C GLY A 179 -9.03 15.77 3.55
N ASN A 180 -8.38 15.89 4.72
CA ASN A 180 -7.96 17.15 5.30
C ASN A 180 -6.44 17.36 5.29
N VAL A 181 -5.66 16.41 4.77
CA VAL A 181 -4.19 16.53 4.67
C VAL A 181 -3.85 17.66 3.69
N PRO A 182 -3.16 18.75 4.12
CA PRO A 182 -2.85 19.87 3.23
C PRO A 182 -1.81 19.55 2.16
N ASP A 183 -0.77 18.81 2.55
CA ASP A 183 0.32 18.39 1.68
C ASP A 183 0.78 16.99 2.07
N TRP A 184 0.50 16.02 1.20
CA TRP A 184 0.90 14.63 1.41
C TRP A 184 2.41 14.43 1.47
N THR A 185 3.24 15.34 0.97
CA THR A 185 4.71 15.22 1.06
C THR A 185 5.24 15.41 2.48
N ARG A 186 4.47 16.08 3.34
CA ARG A 186 4.82 16.39 4.74
C ARG A 186 4.21 15.43 5.77
N VAL A 187 3.56 14.37 5.31
CA VAL A 187 3.09 13.29 6.19
C VAL A 187 4.27 12.40 6.59
N VAL A 188 4.49 12.23 7.90
CA VAL A 188 5.64 11.49 8.47
C VAL A 188 5.24 10.23 9.23
N SER A 189 3.96 10.10 9.61
CA SER A 189 3.44 8.92 10.29
C SER A 189 1.98 8.66 9.95
N ALA A 190 1.52 7.45 10.22
CA ALA A 190 0.11 7.09 10.18
C ALA A 190 -0.27 6.38 11.48
N ARG A 191 -1.37 6.81 12.09
CA ARG A 191 -2.02 6.12 13.20
C ARG A 191 -3.21 5.35 12.68
N ILE A 192 -3.16 4.04 12.83
CA ILE A 192 -4.11 3.09 12.27
C ILE A 192 -4.90 2.49 13.43
N SER A 193 -6.23 2.56 13.37
CA SER A 193 -7.14 1.98 14.34
C SER A 193 -8.05 0.95 13.69
N LEU A 194 -7.95 -0.30 14.12
CA LEU A 194 -8.79 -1.40 13.66
C LEU A 194 -9.87 -1.70 14.70
N LEU A 195 -11.13 -1.76 14.28
CA LEU A 195 -12.23 -2.25 15.07
C LEU A 195 -12.41 -3.74 14.78
N MET A 196 -12.05 -4.57 15.74
CA MET A 196 -12.23 -6.03 15.66
C MET A 196 -13.58 -6.41 16.27
N VAL A 197 -14.18 -7.47 15.75
CA VAL A 197 -15.38 -8.09 16.32
C VAL A 197 -15.15 -9.56 16.65
N SER A 198 -15.88 -10.10 17.62
CA SER A 198 -15.93 -11.55 17.81
C SER A 198 -16.49 -12.25 16.57
N ALA A 199 -16.02 -13.47 16.30
CA ALA A 199 -16.52 -14.27 15.18
C ALA A 199 -18.03 -14.56 15.32
N GLU A 200 -18.47 -14.82 16.55
CA GLU A 200 -19.85 -15.13 16.90
C GLU A 200 -20.50 -14.06 17.77
N ASN A 201 -21.82 -14.12 17.90
CA ASN A 201 -22.57 -13.32 18.86
C ASN A 201 -22.34 -13.86 20.28
N VAL A 202 -21.70 -13.06 21.12
CA VAL A 202 -21.32 -13.44 22.49
C VAL A 202 -21.95 -12.54 23.54
N LEU A 203 -22.66 -11.49 23.13
CA LEU A 203 -23.31 -10.54 24.01
C LEU A 203 -24.83 -10.73 24.03
N SER A 204 -25.45 -10.41 25.18
CA SER A 204 -26.91 -10.37 25.35
C SER A 204 -27.53 -9.03 24.94
N GLY A 205 -26.70 -8.02 24.63
CA GLY A 205 -27.11 -6.69 24.19
C GLY A 205 -25.95 -5.92 23.56
N PRO A 206 -26.19 -4.74 22.96
CA PRO A 206 -25.13 -3.98 22.29
C PRO A 206 -24.09 -3.47 23.29
N GLN A 207 -22.82 -3.64 22.92
CA GLN A 207 -21.70 -3.02 23.61
C GLN A 207 -21.52 -1.59 23.11
N THR A 208 -21.40 -0.63 24.02
CA THR A 208 -20.87 0.69 23.70
C THR A 208 -19.34 0.65 23.74
N TYR A 209 -18.67 1.07 22.68
CA TYR A 209 -17.22 1.13 22.57
C TYR A 209 -16.75 2.52 22.14
N GLN A 210 -15.48 2.82 22.39
CA GLN A 210 -14.85 4.09 21.97
C GLN A 210 -14.12 3.86 20.65
N TYR A 211 -14.52 4.55 19.58
CA TYR A 211 -13.86 4.45 18.28
C TYR A 211 -13.86 5.79 17.58
N PHE A 212 -12.93 5.98 16.65
CA PHE A 212 -12.90 7.16 15.80
C PHE A 212 -14.10 7.06 14.84
N GLY A 213 -15.09 7.93 15.01
CA GLY A 213 -16.20 8.03 14.05
C GLY A 213 -15.74 8.67 12.73
N ASN A 214 -16.68 8.99 11.83
CA ASN A 214 -16.43 9.58 10.50
C ASN A 214 -15.53 10.85 10.46
N THR A 215 -15.22 11.45 11.61
CA THR A 215 -14.25 12.53 11.75
C THR A 215 -13.10 12.02 12.63
N ALA A 216 -12.09 11.43 11.99
CA ALA A 216 -11.05 10.61 12.64
C ALA A 216 -10.13 11.33 13.66
N THR A 217 -10.46 12.56 14.09
CA THR A 217 -9.65 13.36 15.03
C THR A 217 -10.10 13.25 16.49
N SER A 218 -11.26 12.64 16.78
CA SER A 218 -11.73 12.45 18.16
C SER A 218 -12.46 11.11 18.35
N LEU A 219 -12.26 10.48 19.51
CA LEU A 219 -13.01 9.29 19.90
C LEU A 219 -14.47 9.65 20.17
N SER A 220 -15.36 8.78 19.74
CA SER A 220 -16.80 8.86 20.03
C SER A 220 -17.27 7.55 20.64
N ALA A 221 -18.22 7.65 21.58
CA ALA A 221 -18.94 6.49 22.08
C ALA A 221 -19.90 6.01 20.99
N ILE A 222 -19.71 4.78 20.53
CA ILE A 222 -20.54 4.15 19.50
C ILE A 222 -21.25 2.95 20.10
N THR A 223 -22.56 2.90 19.91
CA THR A 223 -23.40 1.76 20.25
C THR A 223 -24.03 1.25 18.96
N PRO A 224 -23.81 -0.02 18.57
CA PRO A 224 -24.43 -0.58 17.36
C PRO A 224 -25.95 -0.41 17.36
N ALA A 225 -26.49 0.04 16.23
CA ALA A 225 -27.92 0.23 16.06
C ALA A 225 -28.68 -1.11 16.15
N ALA A 226 -29.99 -1.06 16.43
CA ALA A 226 -30.80 -2.26 16.63
C ALA A 226 -30.77 -3.25 15.46
N ALA A 227 -30.61 -2.75 14.23
CA ALA A 227 -30.55 -3.53 12.99
C ALA A 227 -29.11 -3.86 12.52
N ALA A 228 -28.08 -3.44 13.25
CA ALA A 228 -26.70 -3.70 12.88
C ALA A 228 -26.37 -5.19 13.06
N VAL A 229 -25.74 -5.81 12.06
CA VAL A 229 -25.47 -7.26 12.07
C VAL A 229 -24.38 -7.65 13.07
N ASP A 230 -23.56 -6.70 13.50
CA ASP A 230 -22.52 -6.84 14.54
C ASP A 230 -23.03 -6.52 15.95
N ARG A 231 -24.32 -6.19 16.12
CA ARG A 231 -24.87 -5.66 17.38
C ARG A 231 -24.59 -6.51 18.62
N LEU A 232 -24.56 -7.84 18.48
CA LEU A 232 -24.35 -8.77 19.61
C LEU A 232 -22.94 -9.36 19.63
N ARG A 233 -22.03 -8.82 18.82
CA ARG A 233 -20.61 -9.19 18.83
C ARG A 233 -19.86 -8.34 19.84
N LEU A 234 -18.79 -8.90 20.40
CA LEU A 234 -17.85 -8.16 21.23
C LEU A 234 -16.97 -7.30 20.32
N HIS A 235 -16.86 -6.01 20.60
CA HIS A 235 -16.02 -5.06 19.88
C HIS A 235 -14.74 -4.75 20.66
N GLN A 236 -13.62 -4.75 19.96
CA GLN A 236 -12.32 -4.36 20.53
C GLN A 236 -11.53 -3.51 19.54
N VAL A 237 -10.99 -2.40 20.01
CA VAL A 237 -10.18 -1.48 19.18
C VAL A 237 -8.71 -1.72 19.44
N PHE A 238 -7.95 -1.86 18.35
CA PHE A 238 -6.49 -1.89 18.38
C PHE A 238 -5.95 -0.70 17.59
N THR A 239 -5.03 0.05 18.20
CA THR A 239 -4.43 1.22 17.59
C THR A 239 -2.91 1.08 17.58
N THR A 240 -2.30 1.40 16.44
CA THR A 240 -0.85 1.50 16.29
C THR A 240 -0.49 2.79 15.57
N THR A 241 0.72 3.31 15.83
CA THR A 241 1.28 4.44 15.08
C THR A 241 2.57 3.99 14.42
N VAL A 242 2.67 4.20 13.11
CA VAL A 242 3.81 3.77 12.29
C VAL A 242 4.45 5.01 11.66
N GLY A 243 5.75 5.17 11.85
CA GLY A 243 6.55 6.18 11.18
C GLY A 243 6.91 5.79 9.76
N LEU A 244 6.87 6.74 8.83
CA LEU A 244 7.29 6.55 7.45
C LEU A 244 8.81 6.74 7.36
N ARG A 245 9.58 5.65 7.37
CA ARG A 245 11.05 5.70 7.41
C ARG A 245 11.68 6.59 6.33
N ASN A 246 11.11 6.62 5.12
CA ASN A 246 11.62 7.46 4.03
C ASN A 246 11.29 8.96 4.19
N ARG A 247 10.68 9.34 5.30
CA ARG A 247 10.24 10.71 5.64
C ARG A 247 10.52 11.06 7.10
N LEU A 248 11.33 10.24 7.78
CA LEU A 248 11.87 10.55 9.09
C LEU A 248 13.40 10.67 8.92
N PRO A 249 14.05 11.54 9.71
CA PRO A 249 15.51 11.66 9.70
C PRO A 249 16.24 10.38 10.13
#